data_AF-A0A640XNQ3-F1
#
_entry.id   AF-A0A640XNQ3-F1
#
_cell.length_a   1.000
_cell.length_b   1.000
_cell.length_c   1.000
_cell.angle_alpha   90.00
_cell.angle_beta   90.00
_cell.angle_gamma   90.00
#
_symmetry.space_group_name_H-M   'P 1'
#
loop_
_entity.id
_entity.type
_entity.pdbx_description
1 polymer ?
#
loop_
_entity_poly.entity_id
_entity_poly.type
_entity_poly.pdbx_seq_one_letter_code
_entity_poly.pdbx_strand_id
1 'polypeptide(L)'
;MGRRLIYVPIIHTEVDMGSLAESFKKEYMKKYGTHKWEQHLKKINDLWMGIEERLNQKNLCYNHVRVYQDGLPVCGKELQIVRDIANSGGRNHQLLLKLIRKGATLMGTEDPALLIKEYQLIKDATLQTSTGKDNTGHKNYIAERDAFIANRIDKTLMDGETGILFLGMLHKVDEKLPSNIVIDYLIYHLPFKEALREKKKP
;
A
#
# COMPACT_ATOMS: atom_id res chain seq x y z
N MET A 1 -24.70 -8.13 11.17
CA MET A 1 -23.98 -7.00 10.52
C MET A 1 -22.86 -7.62 9.71
N GLY A 2 -22.75 -7.31 8.42
CA GLY A 2 -21.76 -7.94 7.53
C GLY A 2 -20.34 -7.39 7.70
N ARG A 3 -19.36 -8.07 7.10
CA ARG A 3 -17.96 -7.65 7.04
C ARG A 3 -17.81 -6.46 6.10
N ARG A 4 -17.18 -5.37 6.55
CA ARG A 4 -16.96 -4.17 5.72
C ARG A 4 -15.47 -3.91 5.54
N LEU A 5 -15.07 -3.48 4.35
CA LEU A 5 -13.69 -3.12 4.03
C LEU A 5 -13.63 -1.73 3.41
N ILE A 6 -12.93 -0.80 4.05
CA ILE A 6 -12.62 0.52 3.50
C ILE A 6 -11.33 0.41 2.70
N TYR A 7 -11.40 0.62 1.40
CA TYR A 7 -10.25 0.58 0.51
C TYR A 7 -9.58 1.95 0.45
N VAL A 8 -8.30 2.00 0.79
CA VAL A 8 -7.46 3.21 0.79
C VAL A 8 -6.28 3.00 -0.17
N PRO A 9 -6.24 3.68 -1.32
CA PRO A 9 -5.09 3.58 -2.21
C PRO A 9 -3.87 4.24 -1.56
N ILE A 10 -2.72 3.57 -1.63
CA ILE A 10 -1.45 4.16 -1.20
C ILE A 10 -0.62 4.65 -2.38
N ILE A 11 0.05 5.78 -2.16
CA ILE A 11 1.18 6.23 -2.96
C ILE A 11 2.40 6.07 -2.05
N HIS A 12 3.27 5.13 -2.37
CA HIS A 12 4.52 4.94 -1.63
C HIS A 12 5.35 6.23 -1.68
N THR A 13 5.78 6.69 -0.52
CA THR A 13 6.70 7.82 -0.36
C THR A 13 8.14 7.34 -0.52
N GLU A 14 9.10 8.26 -0.64
CA GLU A 14 10.53 7.93 -0.71
C GLU A 14 11.00 7.01 0.43
N VAL A 15 10.49 7.26 1.64
CA VAL A 15 10.82 6.47 2.84
C VAL A 15 10.30 5.04 2.73
N ASP A 16 9.20 4.84 1.98
CA ASP A 16 8.62 3.51 1.76
C ASP A 16 9.36 2.73 0.63
N MET A 17 10.13 3.42 -0.23
CA MET A 17 10.80 2.83 -1.40
C MET A 17 12.30 2.53 -1.19
N GLY A 18 12.89 2.93 -0.06
CA GLY A 18 14.31 2.66 0.23
C GLY A 18 15.26 3.18 -0.86
N SER A 19 16.20 2.33 -1.33
CA SER A 19 17.21 2.72 -2.33
C SER A 19 16.65 3.11 -3.71
N LEU A 20 15.41 2.70 -4.06
CA LEU A 20 14.74 3.14 -5.28
C LEU A 20 14.33 4.62 -5.23
N ALA A 21 14.12 5.16 -4.03
CA ALA A 21 13.70 6.55 -3.85
C ALA A 21 14.76 7.55 -4.32
N GLU A 22 16.03 7.31 -4.02
CA GLU A 22 17.11 8.24 -4.40
C GLU A 22 17.29 8.32 -5.92
N SER A 23 17.14 7.19 -6.61
CA SER A 23 17.21 7.14 -8.07
C SER A 23 16.05 7.90 -8.70
N PHE A 24 14.82 7.66 -8.21
CA PHE A 24 13.62 8.37 -8.66
C PHE A 24 13.71 9.88 -8.39
N LYS A 25 14.17 10.28 -7.21
CA LYS A 25 14.40 11.69 -6.84
C LYS A 25 15.36 12.38 -7.79
N LYS A 26 16.53 11.76 -8.03
CA LYS A 26 17.55 12.30 -8.95
C LYS A 26 17.00 12.44 -10.36
N GLU A 27 16.27 11.45 -10.86
CA GLU A 27 15.66 11.49 -12.19
C GLU A 27 14.56 12.57 -12.27
N TYR A 28 13.71 12.66 -11.26
CA TYR A 28 12.62 13.64 -11.21
C TYR A 28 13.16 15.06 -11.11
N MET A 29 14.14 15.31 -10.23
CA MET A 29 14.80 16.62 -10.10
C MET A 29 15.54 17.00 -11.38
N LYS A 30 16.22 16.05 -12.04
CA LYS A 30 16.88 16.29 -13.33
C LYS A 30 15.89 16.67 -14.43
N LYS A 31 14.69 16.08 -14.42
CA LYS A 31 13.67 16.29 -15.46
C LYS A 31 12.76 17.49 -15.22
N TYR A 32 12.44 17.78 -13.96
CA TYR A 32 11.38 18.73 -13.57
C TYR A 32 11.85 19.85 -12.65
N GLY A 33 13.07 19.76 -12.11
CA GLY A 33 13.64 20.74 -11.19
C GLY A 33 13.22 20.57 -9.73
N THR A 34 13.97 21.22 -8.83
CA THR A 34 13.76 21.21 -7.38
C THR A 34 12.40 21.78 -6.95
N HIS A 35 11.93 22.84 -7.59
CA HIS A 35 10.66 23.47 -7.24
C HIS A 35 9.44 22.56 -7.51
N LYS A 36 9.43 21.83 -8.64
CA LYS A 36 8.37 20.85 -8.92
C LYS A 36 8.43 19.65 -7.99
N TRP A 37 9.62 19.30 -7.52
CA TRP A 37 9.82 18.26 -6.51
C TRP A 37 9.18 18.65 -5.16
N GLU A 38 9.40 19.88 -4.68
CA GLU A 38 8.75 20.38 -3.46
C GLU A 38 7.23 20.43 -3.59
N GLN A 39 6.72 20.89 -4.74
CA GLN A 39 5.28 20.86 -5.02
C GLN A 39 4.71 19.43 -5.03
N HIS A 40 5.48 18.46 -5.54
CA HIS A 40 5.09 17.06 -5.53
C HIS A 40 4.99 16.51 -4.10
N LEU A 41 5.98 16.79 -3.24
CA LEU A 41 5.94 16.41 -1.82
C LEU A 41 4.75 17.05 -1.09
N LYS A 42 4.46 18.33 -1.38
CA LYS A 42 3.29 19.02 -0.82
C LYS A 42 1.98 18.31 -1.22
N LYS A 43 1.82 17.95 -2.49
CA LYS A 43 0.63 17.20 -2.97
C LYS A 43 0.47 15.84 -2.29
N ILE A 44 1.57 15.12 -2.07
CA ILE A 44 1.55 13.84 -1.34
C ILE A 44 1.10 14.07 0.11
N ASN A 45 1.62 15.10 0.77
CA ASN A 45 1.20 15.43 2.14
C ASN A 45 -0.28 15.82 2.21
N ASP A 46 -0.75 16.65 1.28
CA ASP A 46 -2.14 17.09 1.20
C ASP A 46 -3.08 15.88 0.95
N LEU A 47 -2.65 14.89 0.15
CA LEU A 47 -3.38 13.63 -0.04
C LEU A 47 -3.50 12.84 1.27
N TRP A 48 -2.39 12.65 2.00
CA TRP A 48 -2.41 11.90 3.26
C TRP A 48 -3.26 12.59 4.34
N MET A 49 -3.22 13.91 4.41
CA MET A 49 -4.12 14.69 5.26
C MET A 49 -5.59 14.46 4.89
N GLY A 50 -5.93 14.51 3.61
CA GLY A 50 -7.29 14.26 3.14
C GLY A 50 -7.79 12.82 3.34
N ILE A 51 -6.88 11.84 3.33
CA ILE A 51 -7.19 10.45 3.72
C ILE A 51 -7.51 10.37 5.21
N GLU A 52 -6.65 10.95 6.05
CA GLU A 52 -6.83 10.95 7.51
C GLU A 52 -8.14 11.63 7.91
N GLU A 53 -8.46 12.77 7.32
CA GLU A 53 -9.69 13.51 7.58
C GLU A 53 -10.94 12.69 7.21
N ARG A 54 -10.97 12.07 6.02
CA ARG A 54 -12.08 11.21 5.60
C ARG A 54 -12.25 9.99 6.48
N LEU A 55 -11.15 9.39 6.94
CA LEU A 55 -11.23 8.27 7.89
C LEU A 55 -11.79 8.72 9.24
N ASN A 56 -11.43 9.91 9.72
CA ASN A 56 -11.98 10.48 10.95
C ASN A 56 -13.48 10.76 10.85
N GLN A 57 -13.95 11.24 9.70
CA GLN A 57 -15.38 11.52 9.45
C GLN A 57 -16.26 10.27 9.45
N LYS A 58 -15.70 9.07 9.28
CA LYS A 58 -16.47 7.81 9.30
C LYS A 58 -16.90 7.38 10.71
N ASN A 59 -16.42 8.03 11.79
CA ASN A 59 -16.78 7.74 13.18
C ASN A 59 -16.74 6.23 13.52
N LEU A 60 -15.63 5.58 13.13
CA LEU A 60 -15.46 4.13 13.29
C LEU A 60 -15.28 3.73 14.77
N CYS A 61 -15.83 2.59 15.15
CA CYS A 61 -15.52 1.96 16.43
C CYS A 61 -14.16 1.25 16.32
N TYR A 62 -13.07 1.97 16.63
CA TYR A 62 -11.70 1.50 16.35
C TYR A 62 -11.33 0.19 17.05
N ASN A 63 -11.94 -0.16 18.19
CA ASN A 63 -11.74 -1.46 18.84
C ASN A 63 -12.23 -2.66 18.00
N HIS A 64 -13.06 -2.41 17.00
CA HIS A 64 -13.52 -3.41 16.01
C HIS A 64 -12.97 -3.11 14.61
N VAL A 65 -11.90 -2.32 14.52
CA VAL A 65 -11.22 -2.02 13.26
C VAL A 65 -9.96 -2.86 13.11
N ARG A 66 -9.80 -3.47 11.94
CA ARG A 66 -8.54 -4.10 11.50
C ARG A 66 -7.88 -3.28 10.41
N VAL A 67 -6.59 -3.04 10.53
CA VAL A 67 -5.82 -2.25 9.57
C VAL A 67 -4.87 -3.17 8.82
N TYR A 68 -5.09 -3.29 7.52
CA TYR A 68 -4.28 -4.09 6.59
C TYR A 68 -3.37 -3.16 5.81
N GLN A 69 -2.06 -3.42 5.86
CA GLN A 69 -1.04 -2.58 5.21
C GLN A 69 -0.25 -3.39 4.19
N ASP A 70 -0.32 -2.99 2.93
CA ASP A 70 0.52 -3.48 1.83
C ASP A 70 2.02 -3.43 2.17
N GLY A 71 2.74 -4.49 1.81
CA GLY A 71 4.18 -4.62 2.09
C GLY A 71 4.52 -5.01 3.53
N LEU A 72 3.53 -5.22 4.41
CA LEU A 72 3.77 -5.58 5.80
C LEU A 72 3.78 -7.11 5.99
N PRO A 73 4.92 -7.75 6.32
CA PRO A 73 5.00 -9.20 6.52
C PRO A 73 4.22 -9.67 7.75
N VAL A 74 3.58 -10.84 7.64
CA VAL A 74 3.05 -11.58 8.79
C VAL A 74 4.23 -12.24 9.53
N CYS A 75 4.72 -11.61 10.61
CA CYS A 75 5.97 -12.03 11.27
C CYS A 75 6.02 -11.77 12.79
N GLY A 76 4.95 -11.28 13.41
CA GLY A 76 4.92 -10.93 14.83
C GLY A 76 5.72 -9.68 15.21
N LYS A 77 6.33 -9.00 14.23
CA LYS A 77 7.08 -7.75 14.38
C LYS A 77 6.44 -6.59 13.61
N GLU A 78 5.20 -6.75 13.16
CA GLU A 78 4.45 -5.81 12.33
C GLU A 78 4.47 -4.39 12.93
N LEU A 79 4.15 -4.28 14.22
CA LEU A 79 4.10 -3.00 14.92
C LEU A 79 5.48 -2.33 15.01
N GLN A 80 6.55 -3.13 15.17
CA GLN A 80 7.91 -2.60 15.24
C GLN A 80 8.32 -2.04 13.87
N ILE A 81 8.07 -2.78 12.79
CA ILE A 81 8.31 -2.34 11.42
C ILE A 81 7.58 -1.02 11.13
N VAL A 82 6.29 -0.94 11.49
CA VAL A 82 5.50 0.29 11.30
C VAL A 82 6.08 1.47 12.10
N ARG A 83 6.54 1.25 13.34
CA ARG A 83 7.17 2.31 14.15
C ARG A 83 8.46 2.81 13.52
N ASP A 84 9.33 1.92 13.08
CA ASP A 84 10.63 2.28 12.51
C ASP A 84 10.47 3.10 11.22
N ILE A 85 9.54 2.72 10.35
CA ILE A 85 9.26 3.47 9.12
C ILE A 85 8.57 4.82 9.45
N ALA A 86 7.65 4.84 10.41
CA ALA A 86 6.99 6.08 10.83
C ALA A 86 7.98 7.10 11.42
N ASN A 87 8.94 6.62 12.23
CA ASN A 87 10.02 7.44 12.81
C ASN A 87 10.97 7.97 11.74
N SER A 88 11.12 7.25 10.62
CA SER A 88 11.90 7.66 9.46
C SER A 88 11.15 8.65 8.54
N GLY A 89 9.91 9.03 8.89
CA GLY A 89 9.11 10.01 8.16
C GLY A 89 8.04 9.43 7.23
N GLY A 90 7.80 8.12 7.25
CA GLY A 90 6.76 7.48 6.44
C GLY A 90 5.35 7.92 6.84
N ARG A 91 4.72 8.78 6.03
CA ARG A 91 3.39 9.38 6.32
C ARG A 91 2.29 8.34 6.46
N ASN A 92 2.30 7.32 5.62
CA ASN A 92 1.37 6.20 5.72
C ASN A 92 1.51 5.51 7.08
N HIS A 93 2.73 5.14 7.45
CA HIS A 93 3.04 4.45 8.70
C HIS A 93 2.70 5.30 9.95
N GLN A 94 2.87 6.63 9.87
CA GLN A 94 2.41 7.53 10.92
C GLN A 94 0.88 7.50 11.07
N LEU A 95 0.12 7.45 9.97
CA LEU A 95 -1.33 7.28 10.01
C LEU A 95 -1.73 5.91 10.61
N LEU A 96 -1.03 4.83 10.26
CA LEU A 96 -1.25 3.51 10.87
C LEU A 96 -1.09 3.58 12.41
N LEU A 97 -0.02 4.21 12.91
CA LEU A 97 0.19 4.40 14.35
C LEU A 97 -0.93 5.19 15.01
N LYS A 98 -1.49 6.21 14.34
CA LYS A 98 -2.65 6.96 14.86
C LYS A 98 -3.89 6.07 14.96
N LEU A 99 -4.17 5.24 13.96
CA LEU A 99 -5.30 4.30 13.97
C LEU A 99 -5.15 3.27 15.10
N ILE A 100 -3.94 2.73 15.29
CA ILE A 100 -3.63 1.79 16.37
C ILE A 100 -3.83 2.43 17.74
N ARG A 101 -3.37 3.68 17.93
CA ARG A 101 -3.59 4.43 19.17
C ARG A 101 -5.07 4.65 19.50
N LYS A 102 -5.94 4.67 18.49
CA LYS A 102 -7.39 4.77 18.68
C LYS A 102 -8.06 3.43 19.03
N GLY A 103 -7.33 2.31 18.96
CA GLY A 103 -7.81 0.97 19.30
C GLY A 103 -7.81 -0.03 18.14
N ALA A 104 -7.40 0.38 16.94
CA ALA A 104 -7.40 -0.51 15.78
C ALA A 104 -6.30 -1.58 15.88
N THR A 105 -6.59 -2.78 15.38
CA THR A 105 -5.65 -3.90 15.33
C THR A 105 -4.88 -3.90 14.01
N LEU A 106 -3.55 -3.86 14.07
CA LEU A 106 -2.68 -3.94 12.89
C LEU A 106 -2.59 -5.39 12.38
N MET A 107 -2.66 -5.56 11.07
CA MET A 107 -2.60 -6.85 10.38
C MET A 107 -1.51 -6.81 9.30
N GLY A 108 -0.56 -7.77 9.36
CA GLY A 108 0.31 -8.07 8.24
C GLY A 108 -0.47 -8.64 7.06
N THR A 109 -0.04 -8.31 5.84
CA THR A 109 -0.72 -8.68 4.59
C THR A 109 0.18 -9.44 3.63
N GLU A 110 1.46 -9.62 3.95
CA GLU A 110 2.41 -10.29 3.06
C GLU A 110 2.92 -11.59 3.66
N ASP A 111 3.13 -12.57 2.78
CA ASP A 111 3.89 -13.77 3.11
C ASP A 111 5.39 -13.43 3.15
N PRO A 112 6.08 -13.60 4.29
CA PRO A 112 7.52 -13.38 4.38
C PRO A 112 8.32 -14.18 3.34
N ALA A 113 7.88 -15.40 2.99
CA ALA A 113 8.56 -16.23 1.99
C ALA A 113 8.47 -15.61 0.59
N LEU A 114 7.32 -15.02 0.23
CA LEU A 114 7.15 -14.32 -1.03
C LEU A 114 8.01 -13.06 -1.09
N LEU A 115 8.12 -12.29 -0.01
CA LEU A 115 8.96 -11.09 0.03
C LEU A 115 10.45 -11.42 -0.11
N ILE A 116 10.92 -12.50 0.54
CA ILE A 116 12.31 -12.97 0.41
C ILE A 116 12.59 -13.42 -1.03
N LYS A 117 11.65 -14.13 -1.67
CA LYS A 117 11.76 -14.57 -3.06
C LYS A 117 11.89 -13.37 -4.02
N GLU A 118 11.09 -12.32 -3.84
CA GLU A 118 11.20 -11.09 -4.64
C GLU A 118 12.56 -10.42 -4.46
N TYR A 119 13.03 -10.28 -3.21
CA TYR A 119 14.36 -9.72 -2.94
C TYR A 119 15.48 -10.52 -3.61
N GLN A 120 15.41 -11.86 -3.59
CA GLN A 120 16.36 -12.72 -4.27
C GLN A 120 16.33 -12.54 -5.79
N LEU A 121 15.14 -12.53 -6.40
CA LEU A 121 14.97 -12.32 -7.83
C LEU A 121 15.51 -10.96 -8.29
N ILE A 122 15.27 -9.90 -7.52
CA ILE A 122 15.81 -8.55 -7.81
C ILE A 122 17.33 -8.55 -7.69
N LYS A 123 17.87 -9.15 -6.61
CA LYS A 123 19.32 -9.23 -6.36
C LYS A 123 20.03 -9.96 -7.51
N ASP A 124 19.50 -11.10 -7.93
CA ASP A 124 20.07 -11.91 -9.01
C ASP A 124 19.98 -11.18 -10.36
N ALA A 125 18.89 -10.46 -10.63
CA ALA A 125 18.74 -9.62 -11.81
C ALA A 125 19.68 -8.41 -11.82
N THR A 126 20.04 -7.86 -10.66
CA THR A 126 21.03 -6.76 -10.56
C THR A 126 22.48 -7.24 -10.70
N LEU A 127 22.76 -8.51 -10.41
CA LEU A 127 24.09 -9.12 -10.54
C LEU A 127 24.38 -9.63 -11.97
N GLN A 128 23.35 -9.89 -12.78
CA GLN A 128 23.50 -10.32 -14.17
C GLN A 128 23.26 -9.15 -15.12
N THR A 129 24.32 -8.65 -15.78
CA THR A 129 24.18 -7.67 -16.87
C THR A 129 23.47 -8.30 -18.07
N SER A 130 22.17 -8.04 -18.16
CA SER A 130 21.25 -8.22 -19.30
C SER A 130 20.94 -9.66 -19.75
N THR A 131 19.65 -10.03 -19.75
CA THR A 131 18.81 -10.20 -20.97
C THR A 131 17.39 -10.67 -20.61
N GLY A 132 16.36 -10.06 -21.20
CA GLY A 132 14.98 -10.52 -21.15
C GLY A 132 14.14 -10.00 -19.98
N LYS A 133 13.30 -8.97 -20.22
CA LYS A 133 12.18 -8.62 -19.34
C LYS A 133 11.18 -9.78 -19.35
N ASP A 134 11.33 -10.73 -18.43
CA ASP A 134 10.28 -11.70 -18.17
C ASP A 134 9.15 -11.05 -17.37
N ASN A 135 8.28 -10.36 -18.09
CA ASN A 135 7.08 -9.71 -17.56
C ASN A 135 6.07 -10.71 -16.97
N THR A 136 6.26 -12.03 -17.19
CA THR A 136 5.33 -13.07 -16.72
C THR A 136 5.56 -13.40 -15.25
N GLY A 137 6.82 -13.52 -14.82
CA GLY A 137 7.19 -13.76 -13.42
C GLY A 137 6.70 -12.66 -12.47
N HIS A 138 6.83 -11.39 -12.87
CA HIS A 138 6.39 -10.26 -12.05
C HIS A 138 4.86 -10.13 -11.96
N LYS A 139 4.13 -10.46 -13.04
CA LYS A 139 2.65 -10.52 -13.02
C LYS A 139 2.12 -11.64 -12.14
N ASN A 140 2.74 -12.82 -12.20
CA ASN A 140 2.37 -13.95 -11.35
C ASN A 140 2.62 -13.62 -9.88
N TYR A 141 3.72 -12.92 -9.58
CA TYR A 141 4.05 -12.49 -8.23
C TYR A 141 3.02 -11.53 -7.61
N ILE A 142 2.59 -10.49 -8.33
CA ILE A 142 1.52 -9.59 -7.83
C ILE A 142 0.22 -10.36 -7.61
N ALA A 143 -0.11 -11.31 -8.49
CA ALA A 143 -1.31 -12.13 -8.33
C ALA A 143 -1.21 -13.06 -7.09
N GLU A 144 -0.05 -13.64 -6.80
CA GLU A 144 0.17 -14.45 -5.59
C GLU A 144 -0.01 -13.60 -4.32
N ARG A 145 0.55 -12.38 -4.29
CA ARG A 145 0.36 -11.42 -3.20
C ARG A 145 -1.11 -11.05 -3.02
N ASP A 146 -1.80 -10.69 -4.10
CA ASP A 146 -3.24 -10.37 -4.06
C ASP A 146 -4.07 -11.50 -3.46
N ALA A 147 -3.76 -12.76 -3.82
CA ALA A 147 -4.47 -13.92 -3.30
C ALA A 147 -4.20 -14.12 -1.81
N PHE A 148 -2.95 -13.94 -1.38
CA PHE A 148 -2.60 -14.01 0.04
C PHE A 148 -3.30 -12.92 0.85
N ILE A 149 -3.30 -11.67 0.37
CA ILE A 149 -3.96 -10.54 1.02
C ILE A 149 -5.47 -10.81 1.15
N ALA A 150 -6.14 -11.23 0.07
CA ALA A 150 -7.57 -11.52 0.08
C ALA A 150 -7.92 -12.64 1.08
N ASN A 151 -7.18 -13.75 1.06
CA ASN A 151 -7.35 -14.86 1.99
C ASN A 151 -7.05 -14.44 3.45
N ARG A 152 -6.06 -13.55 3.66
CA ARG A 152 -5.75 -13.02 4.98
C ARG A 152 -6.90 -12.18 5.51
N ILE A 153 -7.46 -11.29 4.69
CA ILE A 153 -8.63 -10.49 5.06
C ILE A 153 -9.81 -11.40 5.38
N ASP A 154 -10.12 -12.36 4.52
CA ASP A 154 -11.24 -13.29 4.74
C ASP A 154 -11.12 -14.05 6.07
N LYS A 155 -9.92 -14.54 6.41
CA LYS A 155 -9.69 -15.30 7.64
C LYS A 155 -9.65 -14.48 8.92
N THR A 156 -9.48 -13.16 8.81
CA THR A 156 -9.21 -12.32 9.98
C THR A 156 -10.24 -11.26 10.22
N LEU A 157 -10.89 -10.75 9.17
CA LEU A 157 -11.99 -9.80 9.31
C LEU A 157 -13.24 -10.58 9.73
N MET A 158 -13.65 -10.39 10.98
CA MET A 158 -14.80 -11.05 11.56
C MET A 158 -16.10 -10.30 11.26
N ASP A 159 -17.23 -10.98 11.43
CA ASP A 159 -18.54 -10.33 11.32
C ASP A 159 -18.69 -9.18 12.31
N GLY A 160 -19.22 -8.05 11.84
CA GLY A 160 -19.33 -6.82 12.63
C GLY A 160 -18.05 -5.98 12.72
N GLU A 161 -16.90 -6.49 12.25
CA GLU A 161 -15.66 -5.70 12.16
C GLU A 161 -15.61 -4.85 10.87
N THR A 162 -14.81 -3.78 10.92
CA THR A 162 -14.47 -2.97 9.76
C THR A 162 -12.98 -3.06 9.45
N GLY A 163 -12.64 -3.52 8.26
CA GLY A 163 -11.28 -3.46 7.74
C GLY A 163 -10.97 -2.09 7.14
N ILE A 164 -9.74 -1.61 7.30
CA ILE A 164 -9.15 -0.53 6.50
C ILE A 164 -7.97 -1.14 5.75
N LEU A 165 -8.03 -1.16 4.43
CA LEU A 165 -6.99 -1.74 3.57
C LEU A 165 -6.23 -0.62 2.87
N PHE A 166 -4.97 -0.44 3.25
CA PHE A 166 -4.00 0.42 2.59
C PHE A 166 -3.27 -0.41 1.53
N LEU A 167 -3.54 -0.17 0.24
CA LEU A 167 -3.05 -1.02 -0.85
C LEU A 167 -2.60 -0.25 -2.08
N GLY A 168 -1.49 -0.69 -2.69
CA GLY A 168 -0.92 -0.08 -3.89
C GLY A 168 -1.83 -0.22 -5.11
N MET A 169 -1.74 0.74 -6.03
CA MET A 169 -2.66 0.84 -7.18
C MET A 169 -2.57 -0.29 -8.22
N LEU A 170 -1.53 -1.13 -8.14
CA LEU A 170 -1.33 -2.25 -9.08
C LEU A 170 -2.02 -3.54 -8.62
N HIS A 171 -2.43 -3.60 -7.35
CA HIS A 171 -3.09 -4.75 -6.77
C HIS A 171 -4.56 -4.84 -7.20
N LYS A 172 -5.06 -6.07 -7.30
CA LYS A 172 -6.45 -6.43 -7.65
C LYS A 172 -7.04 -7.36 -6.59
N VAL A 173 -6.86 -6.97 -5.31
CA VAL A 173 -7.37 -7.73 -4.16
C VAL A 173 -8.90 -7.74 -4.13
N ASP A 174 -9.52 -6.64 -4.56
CA ASP A 174 -10.98 -6.50 -4.68
C ASP A 174 -11.61 -7.58 -5.56
N GLU A 175 -10.93 -8.00 -6.64
CA GLU A 175 -11.37 -9.09 -7.53
C GLU A 175 -11.31 -10.49 -6.86
N LYS A 176 -10.63 -10.62 -5.71
CA LYS A 176 -10.40 -11.90 -5.01
C LYS A 176 -11.09 -12.00 -3.65
N LEU A 177 -11.69 -10.91 -3.18
CA LEU A 177 -12.40 -10.92 -1.91
C LEU A 177 -13.71 -11.70 -2.02
N PRO A 178 -14.12 -12.41 -0.95
CA PRO A 178 -15.40 -13.09 -0.92
C PRO A 178 -16.55 -12.08 -0.98
N SER A 179 -17.66 -12.49 -1.62
CA SER A 179 -18.81 -11.62 -1.91
C SER A 179 -19.55 -11.08 -0.69
N ASN A 180 -19.31 -11.65 0.49
CA ASN A 180 -19.89 -11.19 1.75
C ASN A 180 -19.07 -10.06 2.43
N ILE A 181 -17.98 -9.60 1.82
CA ILE A 181 -17.26 -8.39 2.24
C ILE A 181 -17.74 -7.20 1.40
N VAL A 182 -18.33 -6.21 2.06
CA VAL A 182 -18.77 -4.97 1.41
C VAL A 182 -17.61 -3.99 1.33
N ILE A 183 -17.21 -3.63 0.11
CA ILE A 183 -16.10 -2.70 -0.15
C ILE A 183 -16.60 -1.26 -0.26
N ASP A 184 -15.95 -0.35 0.47
CA ASP A 184 -16.18 1.09 0.42
C ASP A 184 -14.88 1.81 0.06
N TYR A 185 -14.80 2.36 -1.15
CA TYR A 185 -13.62 3.10 -1.61
C TYR A 185 -13.57 4.48 -0.96
N LEU A 186 -12.51 4.74 -0.18
CA LEU A 186 -12.35 6.01 0.54
C LEU A 186 -12.22 7.21 -0.40
N ILE A 187 -11.60 7.00 -1.56
CA ILE A 187 -11.43 8.00 -2.60
C ILE A 187 -11.89 7.38 -3.93
N TYR A 188 -13.11 7.71 -4.35
CA TYR A 188 -13.53 7.47 -5.73
C TYR A 188 -12.82 8.49 -6.61
N HIS A 189 -12.04 8.01 -7.58
CA HIS A 189 -11.22 8.81 -8.50
C HIS A 189 -10.03 9.54 -7.84
N LEU A 190 -8.90 8.83 -7.70
CA LEU A 190 -7.61 9.50 -7.84
C LEU A 190 -7.46 9.93 -9.32
N PRO A 191 -7.13 11.20 -9.62
CA PRO A 191 -6.96 11.71 -10.99
C PRO A 191 -5.81 11.03 -11.78
N PHE A 192 -5.07 10.11 -11.17
CA PHE A 192 -3.98 9.38 -11.82
C PHE A 192 -4.44 8.31 -12.81
N LYS A 193 -5.70 7.86 -12.76
CA LYS A 193 -6.22 6.85 -13.72
C LYS A 193 -6.27 7.39 -15.16
N GLU A 194 -6.42 8.70 -15.33
CA GLU A 194 -6.41 9.36 -16.63
C GLU A 194 -4.98 9.51 -17.18
N ALA A 195 -4.00 9.86 -16.34
CA ALA A 195 -2.59 10.01 -16.73
C ALA A 195 -1.94 8.69 -17.21
N LEU A 196 -2.42 7.53 -16.72
CA LEU A 196 -1.99 6.22 -17.21
C LEU A 196 -2.71 5.78 -18.51
N ARG A 197 -3.88 6.36 -18.80
CA ARG A 197 -4.62 6.13 -20.05
C ARG A 197 -4.06 6.93 -21.22
N GLU A 198 -3.50 8.11 -20.98
CA GLU A 198 -2.92 8.95 -22.04
C GLU A 198 -1.64 8.38 -22.67
N LYS A 199 -0.98 7.38 -22.05
CA LYS A 199 0.15 6.67 -22.66
C LYS A 199 -0.22 5.44 -23.50
N LYS A 200 -1.52 5.20 -23.73
CA LYS A 200 -2.04 4.15 -24.63
C LYS A 200 -2.98 4.73 -25.68
N LYS A 201 -2.56 5.78 -26.39
CA LYS A 201 -3.02 6.00 -27.75
C LYS A 201 -1.84 5.68 -28.70
N PRO A 202 -2.07 4.83 -29.72
CA PRO A 202 -1.05 4.48 -30.72
C PRO A 202 -0.59 5.70 -31.50
#